data_AF-A0A1Q8QVL9-F1
#
_entry.id   AF-A0A1Q8QVL9-F1
#
_cell.length_a   1.000
_cell.length_b   1.000
_cell.length_c   1.000
_cell.angle_alpha   90.00
_cell.angle_beta   90.00
_cell.angle_gamma   90.00
#
_symmetry.space_group_name_H-M   'P 1'
#
loop_
_entity.id
_entity.type
_entity.pdbx_description
1 polymer ?
#
loop_
_entity_poly.entity_id
_entity_poly.type
_entity_poly.pdbx_seq_one_letter_code
_entity_poly.pdbx_strand_id
1 'polypeptide(L)'
;MLKAFLLMHDEEAPRIHDLGELCRLCALKDKGFDGIAEDCSRLTPFGVRVRYPEEIEVTEADMHKAIKSADHIMDFITHAMTEEQHEAQEQGMTME
;
A
#
# COMPACT_ATOMS: atom_id res chain seq x y z
N MET A 1 -4.19 -2.18 4.08
CA MET A 1 -3.19 -3.11 3.53
C MET A 1 -1.77 -2.67 3.82
N LEU A 2 -1.31 -1.47 3.44
CA LEU A 2 0.05 -1.00 3.79
C LEU A 2 0.36 -1.15 5.30
N LYS A 3 -0.58 -0.73 6.16
CA LYS A 3 -0.47 -0.94 7.60
C LYS A 3 -0.45 -2.40 8.03
N ALA A 4 -1.13 -3.29 7.30
CA ALA A 4 -1.11 -4.72 7.59
C ALA A 4 0.26 -5.32 7.28
N PHE A 5 0.88 -4.92 6.18
CA PHE A 5 2.27 -5.27 5.86
C PHE A 5 3.24 -4.77 6.94
N LEU A 6 3.13 -3.52 7.37
CA LEU A 6 3.94 -3.00 8.47
C LEU A 6 3.78 -3.82 9.76
N LEU A 7 2.54 -4.17 10.12
CA LEU A 7 2.27 -5.02 11.30
C LEU A 7 2.83 -6.43 11.16
N MET A 8 2.95 -7.00 9.95
CA MET A 8 3.61 -8.28 9.72
C MET A 8 5.12 -8.22 9.97
N HIS A 9 5.74 -7.05 9.82
CA HIS A 9 7.16 -6.82 10.12
C HIS A 9 7.40 -6.24 11.53
N ASP A 10 6.48 -6.47 12.46
CA ASP A 10 6.54 -5.98 13.85
C ASP A 10 6.69 -4.45 13.98
N GLU A 11 6.31 -3.69 12.95
CA GLU A 11 6.28 -2.22 13.02
C GLU A 11 4.91 -1.73 13.51
N GLU A 12 4.91 -0.81 14.47
CA GLU A 12 3.67 -0.19 14.93
C GLU A 12 3.06 0.63 13.78
N ALA A 13 1.83 0.31 13.39
CA ALA A 13 1.14 1.02 12.32
C ALA A 13 0.95 2.51 12.69
N PRO A 14 1.62 3.45 12.01
CA PRO A 14 1.55 4.85 12.40
C PRO A 14 0.13 5.39 12.22
N ARG A 15 -0.26 6.34 13.08
CA ARG A 15 -1.57 7.02 13.04
C ARG A 15 -1.61 8.11 11.95
N ILE A 16 -1.14 7.77 10.76
CA ILE A 16 -1.17 8.58 9.55
C ILE A 16 -2.09 7.92 8.50
N HIS A 17 -2.68 8.72 7.63
CA HIS A 17 -3.51 8.26 6.51
C HIS A 17 -2.89 8.58 5.14
N ASP A 18 -1.74 9.23 5.13
CA ASP A 18 -0.97 9.48 3.91
C ASP A 18 -0.45 8.15 3.37
N LEU A 19 -0.93 7.75 2.19
CA LEU A 19 -0.56 6.47 1.60
C LEU A 19 0.87 6.50 1.06
N GLY A 20 1.37 7.66 0.62
CA GLY A 20 2.74 7.82 0.17
C GLY A 20 3.74 7.59 1.30
N GLU A 21 3.49 8.17 2.46
CA GLU A 21 4.34 7.98 3.64
C GLU A 21 4.25 6.54 4.18
N LEU A 22 3.05 5.94 4.19
CA LEU A 22 2.91 4.52 4.54
C LEU A 22 3.67 3.61 3.57
N CYS A 23 3.60 3.89 2.26
CA CYS A 23 4.34 3.16 1.24
C CYS A 23 5.85 3.30 1.41
N ARG A 24 6.34 4.51 1.73
CA ARG A 24 7.74 4.77 2.04
C ARG A 24 8.24 3.94 3.20
N LEU A 25 7.43 3.77 4.25
CA LEU A 25 7.78 2.91 5.40
C LEU A 25 7.84 1.44 5.00
N CYS A 26 6.90 0.95 4.18
CA CYS A 26 6.99 -0.40 3.63
C CYS A 26 8.26 -0.57 2.76
N ALA A 27 8.63 0.45 1.98
CA ALA A 27 9.83 0.45 1.15
C ALA A 27 11.17 0.41 1.93
N LEU A 28 11.13 0.66 3.24
CA LEU A 28 12.29 0.42 4.11
C LEU A 28 12.49 -1.07 4.43
N LYS A 29 11.43 -1.88 4.31
CA LYS A 29 11.45 -3.34 4.52
C LYS A 29 11.62 -4.09 3.21
N ASP A 30 10.81 -3.74 2.21
CA ASP A 30 10.87 -4.32 0.87
C ASP A 30 10.91 -3.22 -0.20
N LYS A 31 12.01 -3.15 -0.96
CA LYS A 31 12.21 -2.16 -2.02
C LYS A 31 11.22 -2.31 -3.18
N GLY A 32 10.52 -3.43 -3.32
CA GLY A 32 9.44 -3.60 -4.30
C GLY A 32 8.34 -2.54 -4.16
N PHE A 33 8.10 -2.02 -2.96
CA PHE A 33 7.10 -0.98 -2.70
C PHE A 33 7.38 0.35 -3.40
N ASP A 34 8.62 0.63 -3.82
CA ASP A 34 8.92 1.82 -4.64
C ASP A 34 8.14 1.79 -5.98
N GLY A 35 7.76 0.59 -6.46
CA GLY A 35 6.96 0.39 -7.68
C GLY A 35 5.50 0.86 -7.59
N ILE A 36 4.97 1.08 -6.38
CA ILE A 36 3.59 1.55 -6.16
C ILE A 36 3.52 2.95 -5.52
N ALA A 37 4.66 3.61 -5.30
CA ALA A 37 4.72 4.90 -4.60
C ALA A 37 3.95 6.03 -5.32
N GLU A 38 3.98 6.05 -6.65
CA GLU A 38 3.22 7.02 -7.45
C GLU A 38 1.70 6.81 -7.27
N ASP A 39 1.26 5.55 -7.28
CA ASP A 39 -0.15 5.19 -7.13
C ASP A 39 -0.66 5.57 -5.72
N CYS A 40 0.14 5.33 -4.69
CA CYS A 40 -0.18 5.74 -3.32
C CYS A 40 -0.27 7.27 -3.19
N SER A 41 0.66 8.00 -3.81
CA SER A 41 0.66 9.46 -3.81
C SER A 41 -0.57 10.02 -4.52
N ARG A 42 -0.96 9.42 -5.66
CA ARG A 42 -2.15 9.79 -6.42
C ARG A 42 -3.45 9.55 -5.65
N LEU A 43 -3.52 8.50 -4.83
CA LEU A 43 -4.73 8.17 -4.06
C LEU A 43 -4.91 8.98 -2.78
N THR A 44 -3.83 9.49 -2.19
CA THR A 44 -3.86 10.21 -0.90
C THR A 44 -4.86 11.38 -0.86
N PRO A 45 -4.96 12.25 -1.88
CA PRO A 45 -5.94 13.34 -1.90
C PRO A 45 -7.39 12.87 -1.80
N PHE A 46 -7.73 11.72 -2.39
CA PHE A 46 -9.10 11.19 -2.38
C PHE A 46 -9.53 10.66 -1.01
N GLY A 47 -8.60 10.26 -0.13
CA GLY A 47 -8.90 9.80 1.23
C GLY A 47 -9.27 10.93 2.20
N VAL A 48 -8.90 12.17 1.89
CA VAL A 48 -9.07 13.34 2.79
C VAL A 48 -10.16 14.29 2.29
N ARG A 49 -10.23 14.52 0.98
CA ARG A 49 -10.90 15.68 0.37
C ARG A 49 -12.34 15.44 -0.10
N VAL A 50 -12.85 14.20 0.00
CA VAL A 50 -14.25 13.86 -0.36
C VAL A 50 -15.28 14.45 0.63
N ARG A 51 -14.83 15.07 1.73
CA ARG A 51 -15.72 15.68 2.73
C ARG A 51 -16.15 17.12 2.42
N TYR A 52 -15.50 17.80 1.46
CA TYR A 52 -15.89 19.14 1.02
C TYR A 52 -15.85 19.22 -0.52
N PRO A 53 -17.00 19.23 -1.20
CA PRO A 53 -17.09 19.18 -2.67
C PRO A 53 -16.40 20.34 -3.40
N GLU A 54 -16.05 21.41 -2.69
CA GLU A 54 -15.54 22.66 -3.27
C GLU A 54 -14.04 22.64 -3.58
N GLU A 55 -13.29 21.60 -3.17
CA GLU A 55 -11.83 21.59 -3.25
C GLU A 55 -11.26 20.78 -4.43
N ILE A 56 -11.95 19.76 -4.96
CA ILE A 56 -11.47 18.94 -6.08
C ILE A 56 -12.53 18.84 -7.16
N GLU A 57 -12.20 19.32 -8.36
CA GLU A 57 -12.88 18.90 -9.58
C GLU A 57 -12.39 17.50 -9.94
N VAL A 58 -13.19 16.47 -9.66
CA VAL A 58 -12.89 15.07 -10.00
C VAL A 58 -13.50 14.77 -11.37
N THR A 59 -12.66 14.42 -12.34
CA THR A 59 -13.14 13.99 -13.66
C THR A 59 -13.37 12.47 -13.70
N GLU A 60 -14.12 12.01 -14.70
CA GLU A 60 -14.25 10.58 -14.99
C GLU A 60 -12.88 9.92 -15.27
N ALA A 61 -11.95 10.63 -15.89
CA ALA A 61 -10.59 10.14 -16.11
C ALA A 61 -9.83 9.94 -14.78
N ASP A 62 -10.04 10.82 -13.80
CA ASP A 62 -9.45 10.69 -12.47
C ASP A 62 -10.02 9.50 -11.72
N MET A 63 -11.35 9.27 -11.83
CA MET A 63 -12.00 8.08 -11.28
C MET A 63 -11.37 6.79 -11.84
N HIS A 64 -11.25 6.66 -13.16
CA HIS A 64 -10.66 5.47 -13.79
C HIS A 64 -9.20 5.26 -13.37
N LYS A 65 -8.41 6.34 -13.31
CA LYS A 65 -7.03 6.27 -12.81
C LYS A 65 -6.98 5.85 -11.36
N ALA A 66 -7.85 6.38 -10.50
CA ALA A 66 -7.89 6.05 -9.09
C ALA A 66 -8.23 4.58 -8.87
N ILE A 67 -9.25 4.05 -9.56
CA ILE A 67 -9.62 2.62 -9.48
C ILE A 67 -8.43 1.75 -9.92
N LYS A 68 -7.83 2.04 -11.07
CA LYS A 68 -6.67 1.29 -11.57
C LYS A 68 -5.48 1.32 -10.59
N SER A 69 -5.26 2.45 -9.93
CA SER A 69 -4.21 2.59 -8.90
C SER A 69 -4.51 1.74 -7.67
N ALA A 70 -5.77 1.72 -7.23
CA ALA A 70 -6.20 0.95 -6.09
C ALA A 70 -6.06 -0.56 -6.34
N ASP A 71 -6.45 -1.01 -7.53
CA ASP A 71 -6.29 -2.40 -7.96
C ASP A 71 -4.81 -2.81 -7.99
N HIS A 72 -3.94 -1.99 -8.61
CA HIS A 72 -2.51 -2.27 -8.67
C HIS A 72 -1.86 -2.36 -7.28
N ILE A 73 -2.21 -1.43 -6.36
CA ILE A 73 -1.72 -1.47 -4.98
C ILE A 73 -2.21 -2.72 -4.24
N MET A 74 -3.49 -3.07 -4.41
CA MET A 74 -4.11 -4.25 -3.78
C MET A 74 -3.43 -5.54 -4.24
N ASP A 75 -3.24 -5.68 -5.55
CA ASP A 75 -2.60 -6.84 -6.15
C ASP A 75 -1.16 -6.95 -5.65
N PHE A 76 -0.38 -5.87 -5.73
CA PHE A 76 1.01 -5.85 -5.29
C PHE A 76 1.16 -6.27 -3.82
N ILE A 77 0.40 -5.65 -2.91
CA ILE A 77 0.54 -5.95 -1.47
C ILE A 77 0.10 -7.38 -1.16
N THR A 78 -0.94 -7.88 -1.83
CA THR A 78 -1.39 -9.26 -1.65
C THR A 78 -0.30 -10.24 -2.06
N HIS A 79 0.32 -10.02 -3.23
CA HIS A 79 1.42 -10.88 -3.70
C HIS A 79 2.62 -10.83 -2.75
N ALA A 80 3.06 -9.64 -2.33
CA ALA A 80 4.17 -9.47 -1.39
C ALA A 80 3.93 -10.22 -0.07
N MET A 81 2.72 -10.10 0.50
CA MET A 81 2.36 -10.79 1.74
C MET A 81 2.29 -12.32 1.57
N THR A 82 1.90 -12.82 0.40
CA THR A 82 1.83 -14.28 0.14
C THR A 82 3.21 -14.91 -0.12
N GLU A 83 4.09 -14.20 -0.83
CA GLU A 83 5.45 -14.69 -1.13
C GLU A 83 6.26 -14.83 0.17
N GLU A 84 6.19 -13.84 1.07
CA GLU A 84 6.87 -13.90 2.37
C GLU A 84 6.33 -15.02 3.29
N GLN A 85 5.03 -15.30 3.22
CA GLN A 85 4.45 -16.42 3.97
C GLN A 85 4.98 -17.78 3.49
N HIS A 86 5.19 -17.93 2.19
CA HIS A 86 5.79 -19.14 1.62
C HIS A 86 7.26 -19.28 2.05
N GLU A 87 8.06 -18.21 1.98
CA GLU A 87 9.47 -18.24 2.41
C GLU A 87 9.63 -18.55 3.91
N ALA A 88 8.77 -17.98 4.76
CA ALA A 88 8.78 -18.24 6.20
C ALA A 88 8.43 -19.70 6.55
N GLN A 89 7.54 -20.34 5.77
CA GLN A 89 7.19 -21.76 5.96
C GLN A 89 8.28 -22.70 5.47
N GLU A 90 9.00 -22.35 4.41
CA GLU A 90 10.12 -23.15 3.89
C GLU A 90 11.34 -23.12 4.82
N GLN A 91 11.66 -21.96 5.42
CA GLN A 91 12.77 -21.84 6.37
C GLN A 91 12.50 -22.53 7.72
N GLY A 92 11.23 -22.69 8.11
CA GLY A 92 10.82 -23.45 9.28
C GLY A 92 10.92 -24.97 9.13
N MET A 93 11.03 -25.49 7.90
CA MET A 93 11.09 -26.94 7.61
C MET A 93 12.52 -27.49 7.54
N THR A 94 13.54 -26.65 7.64
CA THR A 94 14.98 -27.05 7.63
C THR A 94 15.60 -27.31 9.01
N MET A 95 14.79 -27.39 10.08
CA MET A 95 15.25 -27.75 11.43
C MET A 95 14.53 -28.99 11.97
N GLU A 96 14.69 -30.14 11.31
CA GLU A 96 14.51 -31.47 11.92
C GLU A 96 15.62 -32.43 11.47
#